data_AF-A3W3R8-F1
#
_entry.id   AF-A3W3R8-F1
#
_cell.length_a   1.000
_cell.length_b   1.000
_cell.length_c   1.000
_cell.angle_alpha   90.00
_cell.angle_beta   90.00
_cell.angle_gamma   90.00
#
_symmetry.space_group_name_H-M   'P 1'
#
loop_
_entity.id
_entity.type
_entity.pdbx_description
1 polymer ?
#
loop_
_entity_poly.entity_id
_entity_poly.type
_entity_poly.pdbx_seq_one_letter_code
_entity_poly.pdbx_strand_id
1 'polypeptide(L)'
;MRKDLALVALLISILALMVIPLPTGLIDALLVISISLSVVLLMVAVYLKRPSDFSTFPSVILIATAFRLALSIATTRLILSEADAGQIIATFGEFVVRGSVVIGLVMFLIITVVQFVVVTKGAERVAEVAARFTLDAMPGKQMSIEADIRAGTLPQDEGALQRKALDKDSQFFGAMDGAMKFVKGDATAGLIIIFINLVGGIAVGTGVHGLSLGEAASVYSLLTIGDGLVAQIPALLMSICAGVIVTRVANEKPQDLGTDIAKELMSDARVPAAAAIVLLLFGFVPGFPFMVFAAAAVILFVASTLIKATG
;
A
#
# COMPACT_ATOMS: atom_id res chain seq x y z
N MET A 1 4.25 26.82 15.23
CA MET A 1 3.01 27.63 15.04
C MET A 1 2.45 27.55 13.61
N ARG A 2 3.11 28.05 12.55
CA ARG A 2 2.54 27.96 11.17
C ARG A 2 2.37 26.53 10.64
N LYS A 3 3.29 25.60 10.95
CA LYS A 3 3.22 24.20 10.52
C LYS A 3 2.18 23.40 11.33
N ASP A 4 2.07 23.67 12.62
CA ASP A 4 1.07 23.02 13.50
C ASP A 4 -0.35 23.46 13.11
N LEU A 5 -0.53 24.75 12.78
CA LEU A 5 -1.77 25.27 12.22
C LEU A 5 -2.14 24.58 10.90
N ALA A 6 -1.16 24.30 10.03
CA ALA A 6 -1.42 23.58 8.78
C ALA A 6 -1.86 22.13 9.03
N LEU A 7 -1.25 21.45 9.99
CA LEU A 7 -1.65 20.08 10.38
C LEU A 7 -3.05 20.06 11.00
N VAL A 8 -3.35 20.99 11.90
CA VAL A 8 -4.71 21.13 12.48
C VAL A 8 -5.73 21.46 11.40
N ALA A 9 -5.41 22.37 10.48
CA ALA A 9 -6.28 22.69 9.35
C ALA A 9 -6.52 21.48 8.44
N LEU A 10 -5.50 20.65 8.20
CA LEU A 10 -5.63 19.40 7.45
C LEU A 10 -6.55 18.40 8.17
N LEU A 11 -6.40 18.23 9.48
CA LEU A 11 -7.27 17.33 10.26
C LEU A 11 -8.72 17.82 10.26
N ILE A 12 -8.93 19.13 10.44
CA ILE A 12 -10.26 19.73 10.37
C ILE A 12 -10.84 19.59 8.95
N SER A 13 -10.02 19.75 7.89
CA SER A 13 -10.51 19.58 6.52
C SER A 13 -10.96 18.15 6.27
N ILE A 14 -10.23 17.14 6.75
CA ILE A 14 -10.65 15.72 6.67
C ILE A 14 -12.02 15.50 7.33
N LEU A 15 -12.25 16.08 8.52
CA LEU A 15 -13.56 16.00 9.18
C LEU A 15 -14.64 16.77 8.41
N ALA A 16 -14.30 17.93 7.85
CA ALA A 16 -15.21 18.73 7.04
C ALA A 16 -15.64 17.99 5.76
N LEU A 17 -14.73 17.25 5.10
CA LEU A 17 -15.03 16.42 3.93
C LEU A 17 -16.14 15.39 4.21
N MET A 18 -16.21 14.87 5.43
CA MET A 18 -17.25 13.91 5.81
C MET A 18 -18.64 14.53 5.94
N VAL A 19 -18.74 15.85 6.14
CA VAL A 19 -20.00 16.55 6.46
C VAL A 19 -20.48 17.44 5.32
N ILE A 20 -19.57 18.15 4.67
CA ILE A 20 -19.87 19.18 3.67
C ILE A 20 -20.00 18.56 2.28
N PRO A 21 -21.10 18.80 1.55
CA PRO A 21 -21.21 18.36 0.16
C PRO A 21 -20.20 19.12 -0.70
N LEU A 22 -19.45 18.37 -1.52
CA LEU A 22 -18.45 18.95 -2.42
C LEU A 22 -18.87 18.79 -3.87
N PRO A 23 -18.52 19.76 -4.74
CA PRO A 23 -18.69 19.59 -6.17
C PRO A 23 -17.79 18.45 -6.68
N THR A 24 -18.27 17.72 -7.69
CA THR A 24 -17.59 16.57 -8.30
C THR A 24 -16.16 16.88 -8.75
N GLY A 25 -15.92 18.07 -9.32
CA GLY A 25 -14.57 18.49 -9.72
C GLY A 25 -13.57 18.62 -8.57
N LEU A 26 -14.02 18.97 -7.36
CA LEU A 26 -13.13 19.01 -6.19
C LEU A 26 -12.85 17.61 -5.65
N ILE A 27 -13.83 16.70 -5.70
CA ILE A 27 -13.64 15.29 -5.37
C ILE A 27 -12.61 14.66 -6.30
N ASP A 28 -12.72 14.86 -7.62
CA ASP A 28 -11.72 14.38 -8.58
C ASP A 28 -10.32 14.90 -8.24
N ALA A 29 -10.18 16.20 -7.94
CA ALA A 29 -8.89 16.77 -7.53
C ALA A 29 -8.33 16.12 -6.24
N LEU A 30 -9.17 15.89 -5.23
CA LEU A 30 -8.76 15.26 -3.98
C LEU A 30 -8.42 13.77 -4.14
N LEU A 31 -9.10 13.05 -5.03
CA LEU A 31 -8.78 11.67 -5.41
C LEU A 31 -7.39 11.60 -6.07
N VAL A 32 -7.08 12.53 -6.98
CA VAL A 32 -5.74 12.62 -7.58
C VAL A 32 -4.66 12.89 -6.53
N ILE A 33 -4.94 13.78 -5.57
CA ILE A 33 -4.03 14.05 -4.45
C ILE A 33 -3.81 12.79 -3.61
N SER A 34 -4.87 12.04 -3.31
CA SER A 34 -4.78 10.78 -2.57
C SER A 34 -3.89 9.74 -3.27
N ILE A 35 -4.11 9.54 -4.58
CA ILE A 35 -3.30 8.63 -5.40
C ILE A 35 -1.84 9.12 -5.45
N SER A 36 -1.63 10.40 -5.73
CA SER A 36 -0.30 10.99 -5.82
C SER A 36 0.47 10.89 -4.50
N LEU A 37 -0.19 11.13 -3.36
CA LEU A 37 0.39 10.95 -2.04
C LEU A 37 0.84 9.50 -1.81
N SER A 38 0.00 8.52 -2.17
CA SER A 38 0.35 7.10 -2.03
C SER A 38 1.54 6.67 -2.90
N VAL A 39 1.65 7.21 -4.13
CA VAL A 39 2.80 6.98 -5.02
C VAL A 39 4.07 7.61 -4.44
N VAL A 40 4.00 8.86 -3.96
CA VAL A 40 5.13 9.53 -3.32
C VAL A 40 5.60 8.75 -2.10
N LEU A 41 4.68 8.27 -1.27
CA LEU A 41 5.03 7.48 -0.08
C LEU A 41 5.67 6.13 -0.44
N LEU A 42 5.19 5.45 -1.50
CA LEU A 42 5.83 4.25 -2.01
C LEU A 42 7.27 4.54 -2.47
N MET A 43 7.48 5.64 -3.20
CA MET A 43 8.83 6.04 -3.64
C MET A 43 9.73 6.33 -2.44
N VAL A 44 9.24 7.06 -1.44
CA VAL A 44 9.98 7.28 -0.19
C VAL A 44 10.36 5.96 0.47
N ALA A 45 9.45 4.99 0.58
CA ALA A 45 9.75 3.67 1.14
C ALA A 45 10.85 2.90 0.40
N VAL A 46 10.85 2.94 -0.93
CA VAL A 46 11.84 2.23 -1.76
C VAL A 46 13.24 2.85 -1.62
N TYR A 47 13.33 4.18 -1.58
CA TYR A 47 14.60 4.90 -1.50
C TYR A 47 15.11 5.12 -0.07
N LEU A 48 14.31 4.82 0.95
CA LEU A 48 14.75 4.91 2.34
C LEU A 48 15.87 3.90 2.61
N LYS A 49 16.93 4.39 3.27
CA LYS A 49 18.09 3.58 3.64
C LYS A 49 17.91 2.90 5.00
N ARG A 50 17.24 3.57 5.94
CA ARG A 50 16.84 3.01 7.24
C ARG A 50 15.37 3.33 7.51
N PRO A 51 14.58 2.39 8.05
CA PRO A 51 13.17 2.61 8.39
C PRO A 51 12.94 3.83 9.29
N SER A 52 13.77 3.98 10.32
CA SER A 52 13.63 5.05 11.31
C SER A 52 14.13 6.41 10.83
N ASP A 53 14.71 6.53 9.63
CA ASP A 53 15.04 7.84 9.05
C ASP A 53 13.76 8.64 8.78
N PHE A 54 12.65 7.96 8.50
CA PHE A 54 11.32 8.58 8.37
C PHE A 54 10.44 8.31 9.59
N SER A 55 10.84 8.81 10.75
CA SER A 55 10.13 8.56 12.02
C SER A 55 8.68 9.07 12.07
N THR A 56 8.30 9.99 11.19
CA THR A 56 6.92 10.49 11.08
C THR A 56 6.04 9.67 10.15
N PHE A 57 6.60 8.65 9.49
CA PHE A 57 5.88 7.77 8.56
C PHE A 57 4.59 7.15 9.14
N PRO A 58 4.57 6.62 10.39
CA PRO A 58 3.34 6.04 10.96
C PRO A 58 2.19 7.07 11.01
N SER A 59 2.52 8.30 11.42
CA SER A 59 1.55 9.40 11.47
C SER A 59 1.08 9.83 10.08
N VAL A 60 1.97 9.82 9.09
CA VAL A 60 1.62 10.14 7.70
C VAL A 60 0.70 9.08 7.11
N ILE A 61 0.94 7.79 7.36
CA ILE A 61 0.00 6.72 6.98
C ILE A 61 -1.36 6.98 7.61
N LEU A 62 -1.41 7.24 8.92
CA LEU A 62 -2.66 7.46 9.64
C LEU A 62 -3.49 8.60 9.03
N ILE A 63 -2.84 9.74 8.75
CA ILE A 63 -3.49 10.90 8.14
C ILE A 63 -3.94 10.59 6.71
N ALA A 64 -3.10 9.94 5.90
CA ALA A 64 -3.43 9.56 4.53
C ALA A 64 -4.62 8.58 4.47
N THR A 65 -4.66 7.62 5.39
CA THR A 65 -5.77 6.68 5.55
C THR A 65 -7.04 7.39 5.98
N ALA A 66 -6.97 8.30 6.96
CA ALA A 66 -8.13 9.08 7.40
C ALA A 66 -8.68 9.98 6.28
N PHE A 67 -7.78 10.62 5.51
CA PHE A 67 -8.15 11.39 4.33
C PHE A 67 -8.85 10.52 3.28
N ARG A 68 -8.32 9.32 2.99
CA ARG A 68 -8.95 8.38 2.07
C ARG A 68 -10.34 7.96 2.53
N LEU A 69 -10.50 7.61 3.80
CA LEU A 69 -11.79 7.23 4.37
C LEU A 69 -12.81 8.37 4.28
N ALA A 70 -12.39 9.62 4.54
CA ALA A 70 -13.24 10.79 4.38
C ALA A 70 -13.65 11.00 2.91
N LEU A 71 -12.75 10.77 1.95
CA LEU A 71 -13.11 10.81 0.53
C LEU A 71 -14.11 9.73 0.16
N SER A 72 -13.94 8.49 0.63
CA SER A 72 -14.90 7.41 0.38
C SER A 72 -16.30 7.72 0.94
N ILE A 73 -16.39 8.43 2.08
CA ILE A 73 -17.67 8.89 2.63
C ILE A 73 -18.27 10.00 1.77
N ALA A 74 -17.44 10.94 1.30
CA ALA A 74 -17.88 12.03 0.44
C ALA A 74 -18.37 11.54 -0.94
N THR A 75 -17.65 10.59 -1.56
CA THR A 75 -18.03 9.98 -2.84
C THR A 75 -19.29 9.13 -2.70
N THR A 76 -19.40 8.34 -1.63
CA THR A 76 -20.62 7.56 -1.30
C THR A 76 -21.85 8.45 -1.25
N ARG A 77 -21.74 9.62 -0.62
CA ARG A 77 -22.85 10.57 -0.58
C ARG A 77 -23.28 10.98 -1.99
N LEU A 78 -22.34 11.43 -2.82
CA LEU A 78 -22.62 11.87 -4.20
C LEU A 78 -23.23 10.74 -5.04
N ILE A 79 -22.68 9.53 -4.93
CA ILE A 79 -23.21 8.33 -5.60
C ILE A 79 -24.68 8.14 -5.22
N LEU A 80 -25.00 8.17 -3.93
CA LEU A 80 -26.36 7.93 -3.45
C LEU A 80 -27.32 9.09 -3.77
N SER A 81 -26.89 10.34 -3.63
CA SER A 81 -27.76 11.52 -3.77
C SER A 81 -27.93 12.02 -5.19
N GLU A 82 -26.90 11.93 -6.02
CA GLU A 82 -26.88 12.54 -7.37
C GLU A 82 -26.73 11.51 -8.48
N ALA A 83 -26.42 10.25 -8.16
CA ALA A 83 -26.05 9.22 -9.13
C ALA A 83 -24.88 9.66 -10.04
N ASP A 84 -24.03 10.54 -9.52
CA ASP A 84 -22.78 11.02 -10.10
C ASP A 84 -21.70 10.98 -9.01
N ALA A 85 -20.50 10.58 -9.35
CA ALA A 85 -19.38 10.42 -8.42
C ALA A 85 -18.12 11.17 -8.88
N GLY A 86 -18.21 11.95 -9.96
CA GLY A 86 -17.06 12.55 -10.61
C GLY A 86 -16.48 11.71 -11.74
N GLN A 87 -15.63 12.35 -12.55
CA GLN A 87 -15.14 11.79 -13.80
C GLN A 87 -14.17 10.64 -13.57
N ILE A 88 -13.36 10.71 -12.52
CA ILE A 88 -12.38 9.66 -12.22
C ILE A 88 -13.11 8.36 -11.89
N ILE A 89 -14.10 8.43 -10.99
CA ILE A 89 -14.88 7.26 -10.58
C ILE A 89 -15.64 6.66 -11.77
N ALA A 90 -16.32 7.49 -12.57
CA ALA A 90 -17.03 7.03 -13.76
C ALA A 90 -16.09 6.32 -14.75
N THR A 91 -14.92 6.91 -15.03
CA THR A 91 -13.93 6.35 -15.97
C THR A 91 -13.38 5.01 -15.48
N PHE A 92 -13.09 4.87 -14.19
CA PHE A 92 -12.63 3.60 -13.62
C PHE A 92 -13.72 2.52 -13.66
N GLY A 93 -14.98 2.90 -13.41
CA GLY A 93 -16.13 2.01 -13.54
C GLY A 93 -16.28 1.46 -14.96
N GLU A 94 -16.27 2.35 -15.96
CA GLU A 94 -16.35 1.98 -17.37
C GLU A 94 -15.18 1.09 -17.82
N PHE A 95 -13.95 1.39 -17.36
CA PHE A 95 -12.75 0.64 -17.70
C PHE A 95 -12.83 -0.84 -17.32
N VAL A 96 -13.47 -1.16 -16.18
CA VAL A 96 -13.62 -2.54 -15.69
C VAL A 96 -14.87 -3.21 -16.22
N VAL A 97 -15.96 -2.48 -16.41
CA VAL A 97 -17.22 -3.03 -16.91
C VAL A 97 -17.12 -3.47 -18.37
N ARG A 98 -16.39 -2.74 -19.24
CA ARG A 98 -16.17 -3.07 -20.67
C ARG A 98 -17.42 -3.64 -21.40
N GLY A 99 -18.58 -3.04 -21.16
CA GLY A 99 -19.85 -3.43 -21.80
C GLY A 99 -20.66 -4.54 -21.10
N SER A 100 -20.20 -5.11 -19.98
CA SER A 100 -20.97 -6.05 -19.16
C SER A 100 -20.82 -5.76 -17.67
N VAL A 101 -21.85 -5.17 -17.07
CA VAL A 101 -21.88 -4.82 -15.64
C VAL A 101 -21.66 -6.06 -14.77
N VAL A 102 -22.20 -7.20 -15.18
CA VAL A 102 -22.05 -8.48 -14.45
C VAL A 102 -20.59 -8.92 -14.42
N ILE A 103 -19.90 -8.91 -15.58
CA ILE A 103 -18.47 -9.29 -15.64
C ILE A 103 -17.64 -8.29 -14.82
N GLY A 104 -17.93 -7.00 -14.95
CA GLY A 104 -17.28 -5.95 -14.17
C GLY A 104 -17.42 -6.17 -12.66
N LEU A 105 -18.62 -6.49 -12.19
CA LEU A 105 -18.89 -6.75 -10.78
C LEU A 105 -18.14 -7.99 -10.27
N VAL A 106 -18.10 -9.08 -11.04
CA VAL A 106 -17.36 -10.30 -10.67
C VAL A 106 -15.87 -10.00 -10.56
N MET A 107 -15.29 -9.34 -11.56
CA MET A 107 -13.87 -8.95 -11.55
C MET A 107 -13.55 -8.02 -10.38
N PHE A 108 -14.41 -7.04 -10.13
CA PHE A 108 -14.27 -6.11 -9.02
C PHE A 108 -14.32 -6.83 -7.66
N LEU A 109 -15.24 -7.77 -7.45
CA LEU A 109 -15.31 -8.55 -6.22
C LEU A 109 -14.05 -9.40 -6.02
N ILE A 110 -13.51 -10.02 -7.08
CA ILE A 110 -12.26 -10.78 -7.00
C ILE A 110 -11.10 -9.87 -6.57
N ILE A 111 -10.93 -8.72 -7.23
CA ILE A 111 -9.86 -7.76 -6.92
C ILE A 111 -10.01 -7.27 -5.48
N THR A 112 -11.23 -6.91 -5.07
CA THR A 112 -11.55 -6.44 -3.73
C THR A 112 -11.23 -7.47 -2.65
N VAL A 113 -11.59 -8.74 -2.88
CA VAL A 113 -11.31 -9.84 -1.95
C VAL A 113 -9.80 -10.11 -1.86
N VAL A 114 -9.10 -10.17 -2.99
CA VAL A 114 -7.64 -10.37 -3.02
C VAL A 114 -6.93 -9.21 -2.31
N GLN A 115 -7.36 -7.97 -2.57
CA GLN A 115 -6.82 -6.79 -1.91
C GLN A 115 -6.98 -6.85 -0.40
N PHE A 116 -8.16 -7.21 0.10
CA PHE A 116 -8.39 -7.29 1.54
C PHE A 116 -7.69 -8.49 2.20
N VAL A 117 -7.91 -9.69 1.67
CA VAL A 117 -7.48 -10.96 2.30
C VAL A 117 -5.99 -11.21 2.13
N VAL A 118 -5.41 -10.89 0.97
CA VAL A 118 -4.00 -11.18 0.70
C VAL A 118 -3.15 -9.96 1.04
N VAL A 119 -3.49 -8.79 0.49
CA VAL A 119 -2.62 -7.61 0.62
C VAL A 119 -2.75 -6.97 1.99
N THR A 120 -3.94 -6.50 2.38
CA THR A 120 -4.11 -5.75 3.63
C THR A 120 -3.84 -6.63 4.85
N LYS A 121 -4.47 -7.81 4.92
CA LYS A 121 -4.26 -8.75 6.03
C LYS A 121 -2.84 -9.31 6.07
N GLY A 122 -2.24 -9.58 4.92
CA GLY A 122 -0.85 -10.02 4.82
C GLY A 122 0.12 -8.94 5.33
N ALA A 123 -0.04 -7.70 4.86
CA ALA A 123 0.78 -6.57 5.28
C ALA A 123 0.60 -6.25 6.77
N GLU A 124 -0.62 -6.31 7.29
CA GLU A 124 -0.90 -6.18 8.73
C GLU A 124 -0.11 -7.21 9.53
N ARG A 125 -0.19 -8.49 9.13
CA ARG A 125 0.45 -9.57 9.88
C ARG A 125 1.96 -9.48 9.85
N VAL A 126 2.52 -9.17 8.68
CA VAL A 126 3.96 -8.95 8.52
C VAL A 126 4.41 -7.79 9.39
N ALA A 127 3.67 -6.68 9.38
CA ALA A 127 4.02 -5.49 10.16
C ALA A 127 3.91 -5.72 11.67
N GLU A 128 2.83 -6.35 12.15
CA GLU A 128 2.61 -6.70 13.56
C GLU A 128 3.74 -7.60 14.08
N VAL A 129 4.05 -8.68 13.34
CA VAL A 129 5.04 -9.67 13.77
C VAL A 129 6.44 -9.08 13.77
N ALA A 130 6.83 -8.35 12.73
CA ALA A 130 8.15 -7.75 12.65
C ALA A 130 8.33 -6.60 13.65
N ALA A 131 7.30 -5.77 13.87
CA ALA A 131 7.33 -4.75 14.92
C ALA A 131 7.49 -5.39 16.30
N ARG A 132 6.72 -6.44 16.60
CA ARG A 132 6.79 -7.14 17.88
C ARG A 132 8.16 -7.79 18.10
N PHE A 133 8.69 -8.54 17.15
CA PHE A 133 10.01 -9.14 17.30
C PHE A 133 11.12 -8.11 17.46
N THR A 134 11.02 -6.99 16.73
CA THR A 134 11.99 -5.90 16.87
C THR A 134 11.92 -5.27 18.26
N LEU A 135 10.71 -5.03 18.78
CA LEU A 135 10.46 -4.49 20.12
C LEU A 135 10.92 -5.45 21.22
N ASP A 136 10.65 -6.75 21.08
CA ASP A 136 11.06 -7.78 22.04
C ASP A 136 12.59 -7.91 22.13
N ALA A 137 13.32 -7.57 21.05
CA ALA A 137 14.79 -7.56 21.02
C ALA A 137 15.44 -6.30 21.64
N MET A 138 14.66 -5.24 21.91
CA MET A 138 15.20 -3.93 22.36
C MET A 138 15.90 -3.99 23.72
N PRO A 139 15.36 -4.64 24.77
CA PRO A 139 16.06 -4.74 26.05
C PRO A 139 17.40 -5.45 25.93
N GLY A 140 17.51 -6.46 25.06
CA GLY A 140 18.76 -7.14 24.77
C GLY A 140 19.81 -6.21 24.17
N LYS A 141 19.41 -5.40 23.17
CA LYS A 141 20.28 -4.37 22.56
C LYS A 141 20.64 -3.25 23.55
N GLN A 142 19.72 -2.82 24.40
CA GLN A 142 20.01 -1.83 25.45
C GLN A 142 21.04 -2.38 26.45
N MET A 143 20.84 -3.61 26.92
CA MET A 143 21.76 -4.27 27.84
C MET A 143 23.14 -4.49 27.23
N SER A 144 23.25 -4.84 25.94
CA SER A 144 24.54 -4.98 25.27
C SER A 144 25.29 -3.66 25.19
N ILE A 145 24.60 -2.56 24.83
CA ILE A 145 25.20 -1.21 24.82
C ILE A 145 25.69 -0.83 26.22
N GLU A 146 24.91 -1.12 27.27
CA GLU A 146 25.32 -0.86 28.66
C GLU A 146 26.49 -1.73 29.12
N ALA A 147 26.57 -2.98 28.65
CA ALA A 147 27.68 -3.86 28.92
C ALA A 147 28.97 -3.35 28.26
N ASP A 148 28.90 -2.91 27.00
CA ASP A 148 30.05 -2.39 26.26
C ASP A 148 30.59 -1.07 26.84
N ILE A 149 29.69 -0.17 27.27
CA ILE A 149 30.06 1.05 27.98
C ILE A 149 30.76 0.73 29.31
N ARG A 150 30.26 -0.27 30.06
CA ARG A 150 30.87 -0.70 31.33
C ARG A 150 32.21 -1.41 31.11
N ALA A 151 32.36 -2.14 30.01
CA ALA A 151 33.60 -2.82 29.63
C ALA A 151 34.65 -1.86 29.06
N GLY A 152 34.29 -0.61 28.76
CA GLY A 152 35.18 0.38 28.16
C GLY A 152 35.47 0.14 26.68
N THR A 153 34.78 -0.80 26.03
CA THR A 153 34.87 -1.06 24.58
C THR A 153 34.12 -0.01 23.77
N LEU A 154 33.14 0.67 24.38
CA LEU A 154 32.36 1.74 23.76
C LEU A 154 32.46 3.05 24.57
N PRO A 155 32.86 4.18 23.96
CA PRO A 155 32.84 5.48 24.61
C PRO A 155 31.43 5.88 25.06
N GLN A 156 31.32 6.61 26.18
CA GLN A 156 30.03 7.08 26.72
C GLN A 156 29.21 7.89 25.70
N ASP A 157 29.86 8.79 24.96
CA ASP A 157 29.18 9.64 23.98
C ASP A 157 28.61 8.82 22.81
N GLU A 158 29.35 7.85 22.30
CA GLU A 158 28.88 6.94 21.25
C GLU A 158 27.77 6.02 21.76
N GLY A 159 27.90 5.52 22.99
CA GLY A 159 26.87 4.74 23.66
C GLY A 159 25.56 5.49 23.83
N ALA A 160 25.62 6.78 24.19
CA ALA A 160 24.43 7.64 24.27
C ALA A 160 23.74 7.83 22.92
N LEU A 161 24.52 8.00 21.84
CA LEU A 161 24.00 8.09 20.47
C LEU A 161 23.30 6.79 20.03
N GLN A 162 23.91 5.63 20.32
CA GLN A 162 23.31 4.33 20.00
C GLN A 162 22.00 4.10 20.76
N ARG A 163 21.94 4.44 22.06
CA ARG A 163 20.68 4.36 22.84
C ARG A 163 19.60 5.25 22.25
N LYS A 164 19.92 6.48 21.87
CA LYS A 164 18.95 7.40 21.26
C LYS A 164 18.43 6.88 19.92
N ALA A 165 19.28 6.25 19.11
CA ALA A 165 18.84 5.59 17.88
C ALA A 165 17.92 4.41 18.17
N LEU A 166 18.25 3.59 19.17
CA LEU A 166 17.43 2.46 19.61
C LEU A 166 16.06 2.93 20.14
N ASP A 167 16.00 4.01 20.91
CA ASP A 167 14.73 4.59 21.38
C ASP A 167 13.87 5.07 20.20
N LYS A 168 14.49 5.68 19.18
CA LYS A 168 13.81 6.10 17.95
C LYS A 168 13.20 4.91 17.20
N ASP A 169 13.95 3.82 17.09
CA ASP A 169 13.44 2.57 16.49
C ASP A 169 12.27 2.02 17.32
N SER A 170 12.36 2.01 18.65
CA SER A 170 11.29 1.51 19.52
C SER A 170 10.00 2.31 19.34
N GLN A 171 10.08 3.63 19.32
CA GLN A 171 8.92 4.49 19.10
C GLN A 171 8.34 4.30 17.69
N PHE A 172 9.21 4.14 16.69
CA PHE A 172 8.79 3.91 15.31
C PHE A 172 8.00 2.61 15.17
N PHE A 173 8.54 1.47 15.61
CA PHE A 173 7.86 0.18 15.50
C PHE A 173 6.59 0.10 16.36
N GLY A 174 6.59 0.74 17.54
CA GLY A 174 5.39 0.86 18.37
C GLY A 174 4.28 1.68 17.70
N ALA A 175 4.63 2.82 17.08
CA ALA A 175 3.67 3.64 16.35
C ALA A 175 3.18 2.96 15.04
N MET A 176 4.05 2.19 14.37
CA MET A 176 3.69 1.42 13.18
C MET A 176 2.63 0.35 13.47
N ASP A 177 2.75 -0.41 14.57
CA ASP A 177 1.73 -1.40 14.97
C ASP A 177 0.35 -0.75 15.16
N GLY A 178 0.31 0.42 15.80
CA GLY A 178 -0.91 1.20 15.96
C GLY A 178 -1.49 1.69 14.63
N ALA A 179 -0.65 2.26 13.76
CA ALA A 179 -1.08 2.74 12.44
C ALA A 179 -1.64 1.61 11.56
N MET A 180 -1.04 0.42 11.59
CA MET A 180 -1.49 -0.73 10.78
C MET A 180 -2.86 -1.25 11.22
N LYS A 181 -3.19 -1.22 12.52
CA LYS A 181 -4.54 -1.53 13.01
C LYS A 181 -5.59 -0.56 12.46
N PHE A 182 -5.22 0.71 12.28
CA PHE A 182 -6.10 1.70 11.66
C PHE A 182 -6.31 1.43 10.17
N VAL A 183 -5.24 1.11 9.43
CA VAL A 183 -5.31 0.73 7.99
C VAL A 183 -6.22 -0.48 7.78
N LYS A 184 -6.16 -1.48 8.66
CA LYS A 184 -7.08 -2.63 8.64
C LYS A 184 -8.54 -2.22 8.85
N GLY A 185 -8.79 -1.34 9.83
CA GLY A 185 -10.13 -0.83 10.11
C GLY A 185 -10.71 -0.11 8.90
N ASP A 186 -9.91 0.73 8.26
CA ASP A 186 -10.24 1.44 7.02
C ASP A 186 -10.53 0.49 5.84
N ALA A 187 -9.74 -0.56 5.62
CA ALA A 187 -10.03 -1.55 4.59
C ALA A 187 -11.36 -2.30 4.85
N THR A 188 -11.68 -2.55 6.11
CA THR A 188 -12.96 -3.15 6.51
C THR A 188 -14.12 -2.18 6.24
N ALA A 189 -13.95 -0.90 6.57
CA ALA A 189 -14.92 0.14 6.26
C ALA A 189 -15.14 0.28 4.75
N GLY A 190 -14.09 0.16 3.93
CA GLY A 190 -14.19 0.16 2.48
C GLY A 190 -15.10 -0.95 1.93
N LEU A 191 -15.02 -2.17 2.47
CA LEU A 191 -15.92 -3.27 2.09
C LEU A 191 -17.39 -2.97 2.45
N ILE A 192 -17.62 -2.35 3.61
CA ILE A 192 -18.95 -1.95 4.05
C ILE A 192 -19.50 -0.84 3.13
N ILE A 193 -18.67 0.14 2.77
CA ILE A 193 -19.04 1.22 1.84
C ILE A 193 -19.44 0.65 0.48
N ILE A 194 -18.68 -0.29 -0.07
CA ILE A 194 -19.02 -0.97 -1.32
C ILE A 194 -20.41 -1.62 -1.24
N PHE A 195 -20.70 -2.31 -0.14
CA PHE A 195 -22.00 -2.93 0.07
C PHE A 195 -23.12 -1.89 0.16
N ILE A 196 -22.91 -0.80 0.90
CA ILE A 196 -23.86 0.31 1.04
C ILE A 196 -24.12 0.98 -0.32
N ASN A 197 -23.07 1.25 -1.11
CA ASN A 197 -23.19 1.89 -2.42
C ASN A 197 -23.97 1.01 -3.39
N LEU A 198 -23.71 -0.30 -3.40
CA LEU A 198 -24.42 -1.21 -4.29
C LEU A 198 -25.88 -1.39 -3.88
N VAL A 199 -26.14 -1.78 -2.62
CA VAL A 199 -27.50 -2.12 -2.16
C VAL A 199 -28.33 -0.87 -1.89
N GLY A 200 -27.76 0.08 -1.15
CA GLY A 200 -28.40 1.37 -0.87
C GLY A 200 -28.61 2.18 -2.14
N GLY A 201 -27.65 2.14 -3.06
CA GLY A 201 -27.78 2.80 -4.36
C GLY A 201 -28.94 2.27 -5.18
N ILE A 202 -29.10 0.95 -5.29
CA ILE A 202 -30.25 0.36 -6.00
C ILE A 202 -31.58 0.73 -5.32
N ALA A 203 -31.62 0.72 -3.98
CA ALA A 203 -32.82 1.10 -3.23
C ALA A 203 -33.19 2.57 -3.43
N VAL A 204 -32.22 3.49 -3.38
CA VAL A 204 -32.43 4.92 -3.63
C VAL A 204 -32.76 5.18 -5.10
N GLY A 205 -32.07 4.52 -6.03
CA GLY A 205 -32.32 4.63 -7.47
C GLY A 205 -33.74 4.27 -7.86
N THR A 206 -34.27 3.18 -7.31
CA THR A 206 -35.64 2.72 -7.57
C THR A 206 -36.69 3.50 -6.78
N GLY A 207 -36.42 3.81 -5.50
CA GLY A 207 -37.39 4.44 -4.60
C GLY A 207 -37.46 5.97 -4.69
N VAL A 208 -36.34 6.64 -4.96
CA VAL A 208 -36.22 8.11 -4.97
C VAL A 208 -36.03 8.65 -6.39
N HIS A 209 -35.14 8.04 -7.18
CA HIS A 209 -34.83 8.52 -8.54
C HIS A 209 -35.75 7.95 -9.63
N GLY A 210 -36.70 7.08 -9.28
CA GLY A 210 -37.69 6.53 -10.20
C GLY A 210 -37.10 5.65 -11.32
N LEU A 211 -35.87 5.17 -11.14
CA LEU A 211 -35.21 4.28 -12.11
C LEU A 211 -35.84 2.88 -12.05
N SER A 212 -35.84 2.18 -13.18
CA SER A 212 -36.15 0.75 -13.16
C SER A 212 -35.08 -0.03 -12.38
N LEU A 213 -35.43 -1.21 -11.88
CA LEU A 213 -34.48 -2.05 -11.13
C LEU A 213 -33.21 -2.37 -11.95
N GLY A 214 -33.35 -2.59 -13.27
CA GLY A 214 -32.23 -2.88 -14.16
C GLY A 214 -31.32 -1.67 -14.40
N GLU A 215 -31.91 -0.48 -14.57
CA GLU A 215 -31.16 0.77 -14.73
C GLU A 215 -30.43 1.14 -13.44
N ALA A 216 -31.12 1.09 -12.30
CA ALA A 216 -30.52 1.33 -10.99
C ALA A 216 -29.37 0.35 -10.72
N ALA A 217 -29.57 -0.94 -10.99
CA ALA A 217 -28.49 -1.93 -10.85
C ALA A 217 -27.30 -1.61 -11.75
N SER A 218 -27.53 -1.15 -12.99
CA SER A 218 -26.44 -0.82 -13.92
C SER A 218 -25.64 0.42 -13.48
N VAL A 219 -26.34 1.51 -13.17
CA VAL A 219 -25.72 2.80 -12.77
C VAL A 219 -24.97 2.64 -11.45
N TYR A 220 -25.63 2.14 -10.41
CA TYR A 220 -25.02 2.06 -9.09
C TYR A 220 -23.96 0.96 -9.00
N SER A 221 -24.03 -0.12 -9.79
CA SER A 221 -22.91 -1.06 -9.90
C SER A 221 -21.70 -0.42 -10.55
N LEU A 222 -21.88 0.33 -11.65
CA LEU A 222 -20.77 0.99 -12.34
C LEU A 222 -20.08 1.99 -11.41
N LEU A 223 -20.85 2.84 -10.73
CA LEU A 223 -20.31 3.83 -9.79
C LEU A 223 -19.65 3.17 -8.57
N THR A 224 -20.23 2.11 -8.03
CA THR A 224 -19.65 1.37 -6.90
C THR A 224 -18.33 0.69 -7.28
N ILE A 225 -18.27 0.08 -8.47
CA ILE A 225 -17.03 -0.52 -9.00
C ILE A 225 -15.97 0.57 -9.15
N GLY A 226 -16.32 1.70 -9.75
CA GLY A 226 -15.41 2.82 -9.93
C GLY A 226 -14.86 3.35 -8.60
N ASP A 227 -15.74 3.66 -7.64
CA ASP A 227 -15.38 4.19 -6.32
C ASP A 227 -14.48 3.22 -5.56
N GLY A 228 -14.86 1.94 -5.54
CA GLY A 228 -14.08 0.90 -4.89
C GLY A 228 -12.68 0.73 -5.50
N LEU A 229 -12.54 0.75 -6.82
CA LEU A 229 -11.25 0.62 -7.49
C LEU A 229 -10.36 1.83 -7.23
N VAL A 230 -10.91 3.04 -7.32
CA VAL A 230 -10.16 4.28 -7.03
C VAL A 230 -9.68 4.30 -5.59
N ALA A 231 -10.51 3.85 -4.63
CA ALA A 231 -10.13 3.75 -3.23
C ALA A 231 -9.07 2.66 -2.96
N GLN A 232 -9.04 1.59 -3.77
CA GLN A 232 -8.10 0.48 -3.62
C GLN A 232 -6.68 0.81 -4.04
N ILE A 233 -6.48 1.67 -5.04
CA ILE A 233 -5.13 2.02 -5.53
C ILE A 233 -4.27 2.63 -4.41
N PRO A 234 -4.69 3.70 -3.70
CA PRO A 234 -3.93 4.22 -2.58
C PRO A 234 -3.78 3.19 -1.45
N ALA A 235 -4.82 2.40 -1.17
CA ALA A 235 -4.79 1.38 -0.11
C ALA A 235 -3.69 0.32 -0.35
N LEU A 236 -3.57 -0.15 -1.59
CA LEU A 236 -2.56 -1.11 -2.03
C LEU A 236 -1.16 -0.52 -1.91
N LEU A 237 -0.95 0.67 -2.47
CA LEU A 237 0.36 1.34 -2.44
C LEU A 237 0.82 1.60 -1.01
N MET A 238 -0.09 2.04 -0.13
CA MET A 238 0.19 2.25 1.29
C MET A 238 0.50 0.95 2.05
N SER A 239 -0.24 -0.13 1.76
CA SER A 239 0.01 -1.45 2.36
C SER A 239 1.37 -2.02 1.95
N ILE A 240 1.74 -1.88 0.67
CA ILE A 240 3.07 -2.27 0.16
C ILE A 240 4.15 -1.41 0.82
N CYS A 241 3.95 -0.09 0.86
CA CYS A 241 4.88 0.86 1.48
C CYS A 241 5.17 0.49 2.95
N ALA A 242 4.13 0.23 3.74
CA ALA A 242 4.28 -0.23 5.12
C ALA A 242 4.99 -1.59 5.21
N GLY A 243 4.62 -2.56 4.37
CA GLY A 243 5.27 -3.86 4.30
C GLY A 243 6.77 -3.76 3.99
N VAL A 244 7.14 -2.97 3.01
CA VAL A 244 8.54 -2.71 2.62
C VAL A 244 9.33 -2.10 3.77
N ILE A 245 8.77 -1.09 4.44
CA ILE A 245 9.48 -0.39 5.52
C ILE A 245 9.68 -1.30 6.74
N VAL A 246 8.67 -2.10 7.11
CA VAL A 246 8.75 -2.95 8.30
C VAL A 246 9.58 -4.23 8.06
N THR A 247 9.62 -4.74 6.82
CA THR A 247 10.49 -5.88 6.46
C THR A 247 11.93 -5.49 6.18
N ARG A 248 12.24 -4.19 6.18
CA ARG A 248 13.60 -3.72 5.93
C ARG A 248 14.51 -4.10 7.10
N VAL A 249 15.52 -4.90 6.79
CA VAL A 249 16.59 -5.22 7.75
C VAL A 249 17.58 -4.06 7.80
N ALA A 250 17.97 -3.65 9.00
CA ALA A 250 19.00 -2.63 9.19
C ALA A 250 20.37 -3.22 8.79
N ASN A 251 20.81 -2.92 7.56
CA ASN A 251 22.13 -3.29 7.09
C ASN A 251 23.23 -2.35 7.64
N GLU A 252 24.42 -2.88 7.89
CA GLU A 252 25.58 -2.11 8.36
C GLU A 252 25.96 -0.96 7.40
N LYS A 253 25.75 -1.18 6.08
CA LYS A 253 25.89 -0.17 5.04
C LYS A 253 24.50 0.22 4.51
N PRO A 254 24.01 1.45 4.78
CA PRO A 254 22.68 1.86 4.35
C PRO A 254 22.64 2.05 2.82
N GLN A 255 21.94 1.17 2.11
CA GLN A 255 21.67 1.25 0.66
C GLN A 255 20.15 1.32 0.43
N ASP A 256 19.70 1.67 -0.78
CA ASP A 256 18.28 1.58 -1.15
C ASP A 256 17.88 0.13 -1.42
N LEU A 257 16.58 -0.17 -1.42
CA LEU A 257 16.08 -1.54 -1.51
C LEU A 257 16.44 -2.21 -2.84
N GLY A 258 16.40 -1.44 -3.93
CA GLY A 258 16.67 -1.96 -5.27
C GLY A 258 18.12 -2.43 -5.39
N THR A 259 19.05 -1.65 -4.85
CA THR A 259 20.47 -2.03 -4.82
C THR A 259 20.72 -3.29 -3.97
N ASP A 260 20.09 -3.41 -2.79
CA ASP A 260 20.23 -4.60 -1.94
C ASP A 260 19.70 -5.86 -2.66
N ILE A 261 18.47 -5.80 -3.19
CA ILE A 261 17.84 -6.92 -3.92
C ILE A 261 18.67 -7.32 -5.14
N ALA A 262 19.13 -6.33 -5.93
CA ALA A 262 19.94 -6.60 -7.11
C ALA A 262 21.26 -7.28 -6.73
N LYS A 263 21.93 -6.77 -5.70
CA LYS A 263 23.20 -7.34 -5.23
C LYS A 263 23.04 -8.75 -4.70
N GLU A 264 21.98 -9.05 -3.94
CA GLU A 264 21.73 -10.38 -3.39
C GLU A 264 21.36 -11.40 -4.48
N LEU A 265 20.44 -11.05 -5.38
CA LEU A 265 20.04 -11.93 -6.49
C LEU A 265 21.16 -12.16 -7.50
N MET A 266 22.00 -11.14 -7.73
CA MET A 266 23.12 -11.19 -8.67
C MET A 266 24.44 -11.58 -7.99
N SER A 267 24.42 -12.01 -6.73
CA SER A 267 25.64 -12.37 -5.99
C SER A 267 26.30 -13.66 -6.49
N ASP A 268 25.52 -14.58 -7.07
CA ASP A 268 26.01 -15.85 -7.60
C ASP A 268 25.48 -16.09 -9.02
N ALA A 269 26.40 -16.14 -9.99
CA ALA A 269 26.10 -16.42 -11.40
C ALA A 269 25.35 -17.75 -11.61
N ARG A 270 25.46 -18.72 -10.69
CA ARG A 270 24.77 -20.01 -10.77
C ARG A 270 23.25 -19.86 -10.65
N VAL A 271 22.77 -18.87 -9.92
CA VAL A 271 21.33 -18.63 -9.68
C VAL A 271 20.60 -18.34 -11.00
N PRO A 272 20.96 -17.29 -11.78
CA PRO A 272 20.29 -17.02 -13.06
C PRO A 272 20.57 -18.10 -14.12
N ALA A 273 21.72 -18.78 -14.09
CA ALA A 273 21.97 -19.90 -14.99
C ALA A 273 21.02 -21.08 -14.75
N ALA A 274 20.80 -21.45 -13.49
CA ALA A 274 19.87 -22.52 -13.14
C ALA A 274 18.43 -22.16 -13.53
N ALA A 275 18.01 -20.91 -13.28
CA ALA A 275 16.70 -20.42 -13.68
C ALA A 275 16.51 -20.43 -15.22
N ALA A 276 17.53 -20.07 -15.99
CA ALA A 276 17.50 -20.13 -17.46
C ALA A 276 17.24 -21.57 -17.96
N ILE A 277 17.92 -22.56 -17.39
CA ILE A 277 17.72 -23.97 -17.75
C ILE A 277 16.30 -24.43 -17.43
N VAL A 278 15.78 -24.08 -16.24
CA VAL A 278 14.41 -24.43 -15.83
C VAL A 278 13.37 -23.81 -16.76
N LEU A 279 13.50 -22.53 -17.12
CA LEU A 279 12.59 -21.86 -18.05
C LEU A 279 12.63 -22.50 -19.44
N LEU A 280 13.82 -22.86 -19.93
CA LEU A 280 13.98 -23.54 -21.21
C LEU A 280 13.30 -24.91 -21.22
N LEU A 281 13.40 -25.67 -20.11
CA LEU A 281 12.69 -26.93 -19.93
C LEU A 281 11.16 -26.75 -19.90
N PHE A 282 10.66 -25.72 -19.21
CA PHE A 282 9.22 -25.39 -19.24
C PHE A 282 8.72 -25.01 -20.63
N GLY A 283 9.56 -24.36 -21.44
CA GLY A 283 9.23 -24.04 -22.82
C GLY A 283 8.89 -25.27 -23.68
N PHE A 284 9.48 -26.43 -23.38
CA PHE A 284 9.24 -27.68 -24.11
C PHE A 284 7.93 -28.39 -23.71
N VAL A 285 7.22 -27.90 -22.70
CA VAL A 285 5.91 -28.46 -22.31
C VAL A 285 4.88 -28.15 -23.41
N PRO A 286 4.19 -29.15 -23.98
CA PRO A 286 3.18 -28.92 -25.01
C PRO A 286 2.08 -27.96 -24.54
N GLY A 287 1.75 -26.96 -25.35
CA GLY A 287 0.77 -25.91 -25.02
C GLY A 287 1.36 -24.65 -24.39
N PHE A 288 2.65 -24.64 -24.01
CA PHE A 288 3.31 -23.44 -23.51
C PHE A 288 3.92 -22.62 -24.65
N PRO A 289 3.96 -21.27 -24.54
CA PRO A 289 4.54 -20.40 -25.55
C PRO A 289 6.08 -20.48 -25.55
N PHE A 290 6.66 -21.47 -26.24
CA PHE A 290 8.11 -21.74 -26.25
C PHE A 290 8.98 -20.49 -26.45
N MET A 291 8.62 -19.62 -27.41
CA MET A 291 9.40 -18.40 -27.70
C MET A 291 9.50 -17.46 -26.49
N VAL A 292 8.45 -17.34 -25.67
CA VAL A 292 8.44 -16.47 -24.48
C VAL A 292 9.38 -17.04 -23.41
N PHE A 293 9.31 -18.35 -23.18
CA PHE A 293 10.18 -19.04 -22.23
C PHE A 293 11.64 -19.05 -22.69
N ALA A 294 11.89 -19.30 -23.97
CA ALA A 294 13.23 -19.27 -24.56
C ALA A 294 13.85 -17.87 -24.48
N ALA A 295 13.09 -16.81 -24.78
CA ALA A 295 13.55 -15.43 -24.65
C ALA A 295 13.93 -15.09 -23.19
N ALA A 296 13.07 -15.47 -22.22
CA ALA A 296 13.37 -15.27 -20.80
C ALA A 296 14.61 -16.07 -20.34
N ALA A 297 14.77 -17.31 -20.81
CA ALA A 297 15.94 -18.14 -20.53
C ALA A 297 17.24 -17.50 -21.06
N VAL A 298 17.22 -16.96 -22.28
CA VAL A 298 18.38 -16.27 -22.86
C VAL A 298 18.75 -15.03 -22.03
N ILE A 299 17.77 -14.21 -21.62
CA ILE A 299 18.01 -13.02 -20.78
C ILE A 299 18.70 -13.40 -19.47
N LEU A 300 18.20 -14.43 -18.78
CA LEU A 300 18.79 -14.90 -17.52
C LEU A 300 20.18 -15.51 -17.73
N PHE A 301 20.40 -16.24 -18.83
CA PHE A 301 21.72 -16.78 -19.16
C PHE A 301 22.74 -15.66 -19.44
N VAL A 302 22.36 -14.62 -20.18
CA VAL A 302 23.21 -13.44 -20.41
C VAL A 302 23.52 -12.74 -19.08
N ALA A 303 22.52 -12.52 -18.22
CA ALA A 303 22.73 -11.94 -16.89
C ALA A 303 23.73 -12.77 -16.06
N SER A 304 23.64 -14.10 -16.09
CA SER A 304 24.61 -15.01 -15.44
C SER A 304 26.05 -14.77 -15.94
N THR A 305 26.24 -14.67 -17.25
CA THR A 305 27.58 -14.46 -17.82
C THR A 305 28.17 -13.10 -17.45
N LEU A 306 27.35 -12.04 -17.36
CA LEU A 306 27.79 -10.71 -16.94
C LEU A 306 28.22 -10.68 -15.46
N ILE A 307 27.49 -11.39 -14.59
CA ILE A 307 27.85 -11.54 -13.17
C ILE A 307 29.18 -12.26 -13.02
N LYS A 308 29.37 -13.36 -13.78
CA LYS A 308 30.64 -14.11 -13.77
C LYS A 308 31.82 -13.30 -14.29
N ALA A 309 31.59 -12.30 -15.15
CA ALA A 309 32.63 -11.44 -15.69
C ALA A 309 33.00 -10.27 -14.77
N THR A 310 32.18 -9.96 -13.75
CA THR A 310 32.37 -8.84 -12.82
C THR A 310 32.84 -9.24 -11.42
N GLY A 311 32.77 -10.54 -11.08
CA GLY A 311 33.34 -11.12 -9.85
C GLY A 311 34.66 -11.84 -10.10
#